data_AF-A0A3P3W2K3-F1
#
_entry.id   AF-A0A3P3W2K3-F1
#
_cell.length_a   1.000
_cell.length_b   1.000
_cell.length_c   1.000
_cell.angle_alpha   90.00
_cell.angle_beta   90.00
_cell.angle_gamma   90.00
#
_symmetry.space_group_name_H-M   'P 1'
#
loop_
_entity.id
_entity.type
_entity.pdbx_description
1 polymer ?
#
loop_
_entity_poly.entity_id
_entity_poly.type
_entity_poly.pdbx_seq_one_letter_code
_entity_poly.pdbx_strand_id
1 'polypeptide(L)'
;MFYKYRYIFYIIIGGPFLIGILLIIGLISNSGSEQKLQNNLVEINDVFSKNQENVYATVPHNGNYELSGVSVNDFKTLEDNNSENAHIGRNTKNVYSGNLILEDLNPNSVITIGNNYYTDGKTTYYSNRTSERNKKIGFLHQILQLTTYNFGITSKPQIYWYPFVKLEDNLKLRKLNGYALAASADKVYFEGKEMPKANPLKTRPIFNTDNSDNYRYFTDKIYKYFTDEIHIYYENQLIDLAYNTEIIAPNFEGELPYSNEYLIDSKNGNVIVDARLFPKENAPYKILSTNLKNANQVLFASKNGIYYYVATKEKIERMGENPFKNNDFNSIYGGVINSNNELYYLTISNDWSSKNGLKSRNTELNLLENVRANDLVRLDNDQNNIGSIWKAKNRYFFFDNQRDIQFYKSSIYEFVNPEDAINLLKQENIRYNDLESLKEQEKLIIPNHTNFGIAKTKAESENSSSLITISAVSLALLLVLGFVFRNKIFRPYIFEDGYLIVNSIIVSKYKISNIEEVVFNLKYDYRRFVTTFKIITKDGKINKWHGYLRTLSLINPANANIDDYLEILQKELEQKGIKSRIEVVNRPN
;
A
#
# COMPACT_ATOMS: atom_id res chain seq x y z
N MET A 1 18.20 35.32 -23.92
CA MET A 1 18.55 34.07 -23.18
C MET A 1 17.31 33.20 -22.97
N PHE A 2 16.18 33.76 -22.50
CA PHE A 2 14.90 33.05 -22.44
C PHE A 2 14.53 32.44 -23.78
N TYR A 3 14.68 33.14 -24.90
CA TYR A 3 14.40 32.56 -26.22
C TYR A 3 15.15 31.24 -26.48
N LYS A 4 16.45 31.15 -26.16
CA LYS A 4 17.27 29.94 -26.40
C LYS A 4 16.96 28.80 -25.43
N TYR A 5 16.54 29.12 -24.20
CA TYR A 5 16.26 28.12 -23.15
C TYR A 5 14.77 28.04 -22.77
N ARG A 6 13.86 28.59 -23.58
CA ARG A 6 12.44 28.73 -23.24
C ARG A 6 11.77 27.38 -22.97
N TYR A 7 12.13 26.38 -23.75
CA TYR A 7 11.62 25.02 -23.58
C TYR A 7 12.11 24.41 -22.26
N ILE A 8 13.35 24.68 -21.87
CA ILE A 8 13.89 24.24 -20.57
C ILE A 8 13.15 24.95 -19.42
N PHE A 9 12.88 26.24 -19.54
CA PHE A 9 12.09 26.98 -18.55
C PHE A 9 10.64 26.47 -18.46
N TYR A 10 9.99 26.18 -19.60
CA TYR A 10 8.65 25.60 -19.63
C TYR A 10 8.61 24.21 -18.99
N ILE A 11 9.62 23.39 -19.25
CA ILE A 11 9.71 22.05 -18.67
C ILE A 11 9.95 22.14 -17.16
N ILE A 12 10.84 23.02 -16.69
CA ILE A 12 11.22 23.08 -15.26
C ILE A 12 10.17 23.80 -14.40
N ILE A 13 9.52 24.85 -14.90
CA ILE A 13 8.53 25.62 -14.13
C ILE A 13 7.12 25.10 -14.41
N GLY A 14 6.77 24.93 -15.69
CA GLY A 14 5.43 24.52 -16.12
C GLY A 14 5.15 23.05 -15.87
N GLY A 15 6.15 22.17 -16.04
CA GLY A 15 6.00 20.72 -15.85
C GLY A 15 5.53 20.35 -14.43
N PRO A 16 6.26 20.72 -13.37
CA PRO A 16 5.87 20.41 -11.99
C PRO A 16 4.55 21.07 -11.58
N PHE A 17 4.28 22.29 -12.05
CA PHE A 17 3.02 22.99 -11.78
C PHE A 17 1.82 22.29 -12.43
N LEU A 18 1.95 21.86 -13.69
CA LEU A 18 0.93 21.07 -14.38
C LEU A 18 0.72 19.72 -13.68
N ILE A 19 1.78 19.01 -13.31
CA ILE A 19 1.69 17.74 -12.58
C ILE A 19 0.97 17.95 -11.23
N GLY A 20 1.31 19.01 -10.49
CA GLY A 20 0.64 19.36 -9.23
C GLY A 20 -0.85 19.63 -9.38
N ILE A 21 -1.25 20.35 -10.43
CA ILE A 21 -2.66 20.59 -10.75
C ILE A 21 -3.38 19.28 -11.12
N LEU A 22 -2.77 18.44 -11.96
CA LEU A 22 -3.34 17.16 -12.37
C LEU A 22 -3.56 16.23 -11.16
N LEU A 23 -2.65 16.25 -10.18
CA LEU A 23 -2.77 15.51 -8.91
C LEU A 23 -3.94 15.99 -8.06
N ILE A 24 -4.09 17.31 -7.88
CA ILE A 24 -5.17 17.90 -7.08
C ILE A 24 -6.53 17.58 -7.72
N ILE A 25 -6.65 17.69 -9.05
CA ILE A 25 -7.86 17.33 -9.78
C ILE A 25 -8.18 15.84 -9.63
N GLY A 26 -7.17 14.97 -9.70
CA GLY A 26 -7.33 13.53 -9.45
C GLY A 26 -7.94 13.21 -8.07
N LEU A 27 -7.57 13.96 -7.04
CA LEU A 27 -8.04 13.74 -5.67
C LEU A 27 -9.46 14.26 -5.41
N ILE A 28 -9.84 15.39 -6.02
CA ILE A 28 -11.12 16.06 -5.73
C ILE A 28 -12.29 15.41 -6.49
N SER A 29 -12.06 14.84 -7.68
CA SER A 29 -13.14 14.42 -8.57
C SER A 29 -13.78 13.05 -8.26
N ASN A 30 -13.20 12.25 -7.35
CA ASN A 30 -13.58 10.85 -7.19
C ASN A 30 -14.90 10.62 -6.42
N SER A 31 -15.43 11.63 -5.71
CA SER A 31 -16.58 11.45 -4.82
C SER A 31 -17.94 11.80 -5.44
N GLY A 32 -18.01 12.83 -6.29
CA GLY A 32 -19.30 13.37 -6.77
C GLY A 32 -19.96 12.61 -7.91
N SER A 33 -19.18 12.07 -8.85
CA SER A 33 -19.69 11.36 -10.04
C SER A 33 -20.16 9.94 -9.72
N GLU A 34 -19.38 9.19 -8.92
CA GLU A 34 -19.70 7.83 -8.48
C GLU A 34 -20.98 7.80 -7.64
N GLN A 35 -21.17 8.77 -6.73
CA GLN A 35 -22.38 8.85 -5.91
C GLN A 35 -23.64 9.07 -6.75
N LYS A 36 -23.55 9.91 -7.79
CA LYS A 36 -24.67 10.16 -8.72
C LYS A 36 -24.99 8.93 -9.57
N LEU A 37 -23.97 8.18 -10.00
CA LEU A 37 -24.17 6.91 -10.71
C LEU A 37 -24.87 5.90 -9.80
N GLN A 38 -24.36 5.70 -8.58
CA GLN A 38 -24.87 4.71 -7.63
C GLN A 38 -26.35 4.92 -7.29
N ASN A 39 -26.80 6.16 -7.16
CA ASN A 39 -28.21 6.48 -6.88
C ASN A 39 -29.20 6.09 -8.01
N ASN A 40 -28.71 5.84 -9.22
CA ASN A 40 -29.54 5.53 -10.40
C ASN A 40 -29.45 4.07 -10.84
N LEU A 41 -28.71 3.23 -10.10
CA LEU A 41 -28.51 1.82 -10.42
C LEU A 41 -29.52 0.95 -9.68
N VAL A 42 -30.10 -0.01 -10.40
CA VAL A 42 -30.91 -1.10 -9.87
C VAL A 42 -30.02 -2.34 -9.77
N GLU A 43 -29.93 -2.91 -8.58
CA GLU A 43 -29.14 -4.11 -8.32
C GLU A 43 -29.68 -5.32 -9.08
N ILE A 44 -28.77 -6.11 -9.66
CA ILE A 44 -29.06 -7.44 -10.23
C ILE A 44 -28.63 -8.50 -9.22
N ASN A 45 -27.41 -8.38 -8.68
CA ASN A 45 -26.87 -9.12 -7.55
C ASN A 45 -25.72 -8.32 -6.89
N ASP A 46 -24.99 -8.93 -5.95
CA ASP A 46 -23.88 -8.31 -5.20
C ASP A 46 -22.78 -7.70 -6.08
N VAL A 47 -22.65 -8.12 -7.35
CA VAL A 47 -21.62 -7.62 -8.27
C VAL A 47 -22.21 -6.79 -9.39
N PHE A 48 -23.34 -7.18 -9.97
CA PHE A 48 -23.91 -6.55 -11.15
C PHE A 48 -25.09 -5.65 -10.82
N SER A 49 -25.17 -4.52 -11.51
CA SER A 49 -26.29 -3.58 -11.45
C SER A 49 -26.59 -3.01 -12.83
N LYS A 50 -27.75 -2.39 -13.00
CA LYS A 50 -28.17 -1.82 -14.29
C LYS A 50 -28.87 -0.49 -14.13
N ASN A 51 -28.82 0.34 -15.17
CA ASN A 51 -29.77 1.43 -15.37
C ASN A 51 -30.64 1.12 -16.61
N GLN A 52 -31.29 2.14 -17.20
CA GLN A 52 -32.15 1.96 -18.37
C GLN A 52 -31.39 1.55 -19.64
N GLU A 53 -30.10 1.85 -19.73
CA GLU A 53 -29.31 1.74 -20.97
C GLU A 53 -28.18 0.70 -20.85
N ASN A 54 -27.53 0.62 -19.69
CA ASN A 54 -26.25 -0.03 -19.47
C ASN A 54 -26.29 -0.98 -18.26
N VAL A 55 -25.39 -1.97 -18.30
CA VAL A 55 -25.11 -2.90 -17.19
C VAL A 55 -23.72 -2.58 -16.64
N TYR A 56 -23.57 -2.70 -15.33
CA TYR A 56 -22.35 -2.38 -14.60
C TYR A 56 -21.94 -3.53 -13.69
N ALA A 57 -20.63 -3.71 -13.49
CA ALA A 57 -20.07 -4.54 -12.43
C ALA A 57 -19.36 -3.68 -11.39
N THR A 58 -19.67 -3.94 -10.12
CA THR A 58 -18.99 -3.40 -8.95
C THR A 58 -17.68 -4.13 -8.77
N VAL A 59 -16.59 -3.37 -8.78
CA VAL A 59 -15.26 -3.85 -8.41
C VAL A 59 -14.91 -3.26 -7.05
N PRO A 60 -14.79 -4.08 -5.99
CA PRO A 60 -14.45 -3.58 -4.66
C PRO A 60 -13.19 -2.69 -4.69
N HIS A 61 -13.22 -1.60 -3.92
CA HIS A 61 -12.19 -0.55 -3.88
C HIS A 61 -12.00 0.26 -5.17
N ASN A 62 -12.76 -0.01 -6.23
CA ASN A 62 -12.67 0.73 -7.49
C ASN A 62 -14.01 1.22 -8.04
N GLY A 63 -15.14 0.78 -7.48
CA GLY A 63 -16.49 1.23 -7.85
C GLY A 63 -17.03 0.53 -9.10
N ASN A 64 -17.98 1.17 -9.77
CA ASN A 64 -18.73 0.54 -10.87
C ASN A 64 -18.02 0.70 -12.22
N TYR A 65 -18.10 -0.35 -13.05
CA TYR A 65 -17.60 -0.38 -14.43
C TYR A 65 -18.71 -0.82 -15.37
N GLU A 66 -18.94 -0.06 -16.42
CA GLU A 66 -19.85 -0.44 -17.50
C GLU A 66 -19.33 -1.68 -18.25
N LEU A 67 -20.21 -2.64 -18.50
CA LEU A 67 -19.91 -3.82 -19.31
C LEU A 67 -19.92 -3.42 -20.79
N SER A 68 -18.85 -3.76 -21.51
CA SER A 68 -18.77 -3.51 -22.95
C SER A 68 -19.55 -4.54 -23.76
N GLY A 69 -20.30 -4.08 -24.77
CA GLY A 69 -20.96 -4.95 -25.75
C GLY A 69 -22.18 -5.70 -25.23
N VAL A 70 -22.82 -5.20 -24.18
CA VAL A 70 -24.02 -5.79 -23.57
C VAL A 70 -25.22 -4.86 -23.66
N SER A 71 -26.41 -5.43 -23.87
CA SER A 71 -27.68 -4.74 -23.69
C SER A 71 -28.34 -5.20 -22.40
N VAL A 72 -29.02 -4.29 -21.70
CA VAL A 72 -29.75 -4.59 -20.44
C VAL A 72 -30.68 -5.79 -20.58
N ASN A 73 -31.31 -5.98 -21.73
CA ASN A 73 -32.25 -7.08 -21.97
C ASN A 73 -31.57 -8.42 -22.30
N ASP A 74 -30.29 -8.39 -22.66
CA ASP A 74 -29.50 -9.57 -23.06
C ASP A 74 -28.62 -10.09 -21.91
N PHE A 75 -28.40 -9.29 -20.88
CA PHE A 75 -27.53 -9.67 -19.77
C PHE A 75 -28.20 -10.65 -18.82
N LYS A 76 -27.45 -11.68 -18.43
CA LYS A 76 -27.84 -12.66 -17.41
C LYS A 76 -26.65 -13.01 -16.53
N THR A 77 -26.90 -13.25 -15.25
CA THR A 77 -25.97 -13.94 -14.36
C THR A 77 -25.85 -15.41 -14.76
N LEU A 78 -24.69 -16.04 -14.49
CA LEU A 78 -24.47 -17.44 -14.87
C LEU A 78 -25.34 -18.41 -14.05
N GLU A 79 -25.52 -18.13 -12.75
CA GLU A 79 -26.40 -18.87 -11.86
C GLU A 79 -27.19 -17.90 -10.98
N ASP A 80 -28.52 -17.94 -11.09
CA ASP A 80 -29.39 -17.15 -10.24
C ASP A 80 -29.40 -17.79 -8.84
N ASN A 81 -28.90 -17.06 -7.83
CA ASN A 81 -28.92 -17.37 -6.38
C ASN A 81 -27.71 -18.12 -5.77
N ASN A 82 -26.57 -18.24 -6.45
CA ASN A 82 -25.32 -18.68 -5.79
C ASN A 82 -24.31 -17.53 -5.67
N SER A 83 -24.04 -17.09 -4.44
CA SER A 83 -23.07 -16.02 -4.16
C SER A 83 -21.65 -16.36 -4.64
N GLU A 84 -21.31 -17.64 -4.80
CA GLU A 84 -19.98 -18.04 -5.28
C GLU A 84 -19.70 -17.64 -6.73
N ASN A 85 -20.74 -17.51 -7.55
CA ASN A 85 -20.65 -17.19 -8.98
C ASN A 85 -21.21 -15.80 -9.30
N ALA A 86 -21.44 -14.97 -8.29
CA ALA A 86 -22.10 -13.66 -8.44
C ALA A 86 -21.33 -12.72 -9.39
N HIS A 87 -20.01 -12.87 -9.48
CA HIS A 87 -19.14 -12.09 -10.37
C HIS A 87 -19.14 -12.56 -11.82
N ILE A 88 -19.82 -13.66 -12.16
CA ILE A 88 -19.90 -14.16 -13.54
C ILE A 88 -21.22 -13.78 -14.21
N GLY A 89 -21.09 -13.00 -15.28
CA GLY A 89 -22.20 -12.60 -16.14
C GLY A 89 -22.02 -13.13 -17.56
N ARG A 90 -23.09 -13.14 -18.35
CA ARG A 90 -23.04 -13.46 -19.78
C ARG A 90 -24.10 -12.70 -20.56
N ASN A 91 -23.88 -12.58 -21.85
CA ASN A 91 -24.90 -12.18 -22.82
C ASN A 91 -24.85 -13.13 -24.02
N THR A 92 -25.54 -12.82 -25.12
CA THR A 92 -25.53 -13.68 -26.32
C THR A 92 -24.15 -13.91 -26.96
N LYS A 93 -23.14 -13.07 -26.65
CA LYS A 93 -21.83 -13.08 -27.32
C LYS A 93 -20.65 -13.38 -26.41
N ASN A 94 -20.69 -12.93 -25.17
CA ASN A 94 -19.56 -12.90 -24.25
C ASN A 94 -19.93 -13.46 -22.88
N VAL A 95 -18.93 -14.00 -22.20
CA VAL A 95 -18.95 -14.27 -20.76
C VAL A 95 -18.05 -13.24 -20.07
N TYR A 96 -18.44 -12.78 -18.89
CA TYR A 96 -17.79 -11.72 -18.13
C TYR A 96 -17.37 -12.22 -16.76
N SER A 97 -16.17 -11.82 -16.33
CA SER A 97 -15.70 -11.86 -14.95
C SER A 97 -15.63 -10.43 -14.42
N GLY A 98 -16.58 -10.08 -13.54
CA GLY A 98 -16.91 -8.69 -13.26
C GLY A 98 -17.20 -7.96 -14.56
N ASN A 99 -16.42 -6.93 -14.87
CA ASN A 99 -16.57 -6.14 -16.10
C ASN A 99 -15.72 -6.62 -17.29
N LEU A 100 -14.88 -7.64 -17.13
CA LEU A 100 -13.91 -8.06 -18.14
C LEU A 100 -14.40 -9.31 -18.89
N ILE A 101 -14.17 -9.35 -20.20
CA ILE A 101 -14.59 -10.46 -21.08
C ILE A 101 -13.63 -11.64 -20.92
N LEU A 102 -14.18 -12.84 -20.74
CA LEU A 102 -13.47 -14.11 -20.85
C LEU A 102 -13.47 -14.55 -22.32
N GLU A 103 -12.39 -14.21 -23.03
CA GLU A 103 -12.24 -14.48 -24.47
C GLU A 103 -12.39 -15.98 -24.80
N ASP A 104 -12.95 -16.28 -25.98
CA ASP A 104 -13.19 -17.64 -26.50
C ASP A 104 -14.11 -18.55 -25.68
N LEU A 105 -14.68 -18.07 -24.57
CA LEU A 105 -15.64 -18.82 -23.77
C LEU A 105 -17.06 -18.60 -24.31
N ASN A 106 -17.68 -19.66 -24.81
CA ASN A 106 -18.99 -19.62 -25.45
C ASN A 106 -20.10 -19.41 -24.40
N PRO A 107 -20.82 -18.27 -24.45
CA PRO A 107 -21.86 -17.97 -23.47
C PRO A 107 -23.07 -18.90 -23.54
N ASN A 108 -23.28 -19.63 -24.64
CA ASN A 108 -24.42 -20.52 -24.79
C ASN A 108 -24.19 -21.88 -24.12
N SER A 109 -22.94 -22.30 -23.93
CA SER A 109 -22.58 -23.60 -23.33
C SER A 109 -21.74 -23.48 -22.06
N VAL A 110 -21.43 -22.27 -21.60
CA VAL A 110 -20.70 -22.05 -20.34
C VAL A 110 -21.44 -22.64 -19.14
N ILE A 111 -20.72 -23.37 -18.33
CA ILE A 111 -21.16 -23.99 -17.07
C ILE A 111 -20.10 -23.80 -15.98
N THR A 112 -20.51 -23.94 -14.72
CA THR A 112 -19.58 -24.00 -13.59
C THR A 112 -19.06 -25.42 -13.36
N ILE A 113 -17.77 -25.56 -13.09
CA ILE A 113 -17.15 -26.79 -12.58
C ILE A 113 -17.16 -26.79 -11.03
N GLY A 114 -17.22 -25.61 -10.42
CA GLY A 114 -16.98 -25.36 -8.99
C GLY A 114 -15.57 -24.82 -8.71
N ASN A 115 -15.34 -24.32 -7.49
CA ASN A 115 -14.08 -23.68 -7.09
C ASN A 115 -13.63 -22.54 -8.02
N ASN A 116 -14.60 -21.76 -8.54
CA ASN A 116 -14.38 -20.66 -9.47
C ASN A 116 -13.81 -21.06 -10.84
N TYR A 117 -13.99 -22.32 -11.25
CA TYR A 117 -13.69 -22.76 -12.61
C TYR A 117 -14.95 -22.82 -13.47
N TYR A 118 -14.83 -22.32 -14.70
CA TYR A 118 -15.92 -22.21 -15.68
C TYR A 118 -15.43 -22.76 -17.01
N THR A 119 -16.28 -23.53 -17.70
CA THR A 119 -15.94 -24.14 -18.98
C THR A 119 -17.14 -24.13 -19.92
N ASP A 120 -16.88 -24.07 -21.23
CA ASP A 120 -17.90 -24.24 -22.27
C ASP A 120 -17.80 -25.60 -22.99
N GLY A 121 -16.91 -26.48 -22.49
CA GLY A 121 -16.54 -27.78 -23.09
C GLY A 121 -15.25 -27.74 -23.92
N LYS A 122 -14.84 -26.57 -24.41
CA LYS A 122 -13.59 -26.34 -25.14
C LYS A 122 -12.67 -25.41 -24.35
N THR A 123 -13.12 -24.21 -24.04
CA THR A 123 -12.37 -23.18 -23.31
C THR A 123 -12.67 -23.31 -21.82
N THR A 124 -11.64 -23.18 -20.97
CA THR A 124 -11.80 -23.21 -19.51
C THR A 124 -11.06 -22.06 -18.86
N TYR A 125 -11.71 -21.42 -17.88
CA TYR A 125 -11.14 -20.33 -17.09
C TYR A 125 -11.24 -20.63 -15.60
N TYR A 126 -10.21 -20.25 -14.86
CA TYR A 126 -10.36 -19.88 -13.46
C TYR A 126 -10.69 -18.39 -13.37
N SER A 127 -11.63 -17.99 -12.52
CA SER A 127 -11.99 -16.58 -12.32
C SER A 127 -12.32 -16.32 -10.85
N ASN A 128 -11.41 -15.66 -10.13
CA ASN A 128 -11.55 -15.39 -8.70
C ASN A 128 -12.74 -14.47 -8.39
N ARG A 129 -13.51 -14.81 -7.35
CA ARG A 129 -14.64 -14.03 -6.83
C ARG A 129 -14.22 -12.83 -5.98
N THR A 130 -12.95 -12.73 -5.58
CA THR A 130 -12.42 -11.56 -4.85
C THR A 130 -11.59 -10.69 -5.78
N SER A 131 -11.76 -9.38 -5.68
CA SER A 131 -10.97 -8.44 -6.47
C SER A 131 -9.58 -8.23 -5.89
N GLU A 132 -8.59 -8.09 -6.76
CA GLU A 132 -7.21 -7.76 -6.38
C GLU A 132 -6.73 -6.49 -7.06
N ARG A 133 -5.75 -5.83 -6.44
CA ARG A 133 -5.08 -4.68 -7.05
C ARG A 133 -4.33 -5.12 -8.30
N ASN A 134 -4.59 -4.42 -9.40
CA ASN A 134 -3.91 -4.60 -10.66
C ASN A 134 -2.45 -4.12 -10.58
N LYS A 135 -1.54 -5.07 -10.31
CA LYS A 135 -0.10 -4.81 -10.18
C LYS A 135 0.56 -4.32 -11.47
N LYS A 136 -0.10 -4.41 -12.64
CA LYS A 136 0.41 -3.93 -13.92
C LYS A 136 0.31 -2.40 -14.07
N ILE A 137 -0.56 -1.74 -13.29
CA ILE A 137 -0.71 -0.29 -13.33
C ILE A 137 0.22 0.35 -12.30
N GLY A 138 1.35 0.89 -12.78
CA GLY A 138 2.26 1.67 -11.94
C GLY A 138 1.62 2.96 -11.41
N PHE A 139 2.10 3.46 -10.27
CA PHE A 139 1.53 4.63 -9.59
C PHE A 139 1.42 5.89 -10.48
N LEU A 140 2.45 6.22 -11.26
CA LEU A 140 2.41 7.39 -12.15
C LEU A 140 1.38 7.23 -13.28
N HIS A 141 1.24 6.01 -13.79
CA HIS A 141 0.26 5.68 -14.82
C HIS A 141 -1.17 5.72 -14.28
N GLN A 142 -1.36 5.29 -13.02
CA GLN A 142 -2.64 5.41 -12.30
C GLN A 142 -3.08 6.87 -12.18
N ILE A 143 -2.19 7.77 -11.74
CA ILE A 143 -2.49 9.20 -11.65
C ILE A 143 -2.88 9.76 -13.01
N LEU A 144 -2.09 9.48 -14.06
CA LEU A 144 -2.37 9.99 -15.40
C LEU A 144 -3.73 9.53 -15.90
N GLN A 145 -4.06 8.23 -15.77
CA GLN A 145 -5.35 7.69 -16.22
C GLN A 145 -6.53 8.24 -15.40
N LEU A 146 -6.39 8.38 -14.09
CA LEU A 146 -7.43 8.99 -13.25
C LEU A 146 -7.69 10.43 -13.68
N THR A 147 -6.63 11.20 -13.93
CA THR A 147 -6.78 12.57 -14.38
C THR A 147 -7.43 12.66 -15.77
N THR A 148 -7.00 11.85 -16.75
CA THR A 148 -7.60 11.86 -18.09
C THR A 148 -9.04 11.35 -18.09
N TYR A 149 -9.38 10.39 -17.21
CA TYR A 149 -10.76 9.96 -16.99
C TYR A 149 -11.63 11.10 -16.47
N ASN A 150 -11.15 11.86 -15.49
CA ASN A 150 -11.89 13.01 -14.94
C ASN A 150 -12.14 14.12 -15.98
N PHE A 151 -11.25 14.25 -16.97
CA PHE A 151 -11.45 15.16 -18.10
C PHE A 151 -12.31 14.56 -19.24
N GLY A 152 -12.83 13.34 -19.08
CA GLY A 152 -13.63 12.66 -20.10
C GLY A 152 -12.83 12.22 -21.33
N ILE A 153 -11.50 12.13 -21.21
CA ILE A 153 -10.60 11.81 -22.33
C ILE A 153 -10.43 10.29 -22.47
N THR A 154 -10.37 9.58 -21.35
CA THR A 154 -10.18 8.12 -21.31
C THR A 154 -11.26 7.44 -20.49
N SER A 155 -11.40 6.13 -20.65
CA SER A 155 -12.21 5.31 -19.76
C SER A 155 -11.61 5.24 -18.34
N LYS A 156 -12.43 4.81 -17.38
CA LYS A 156 -12.03 4.63 -15.99
C LYS A 156 -10.88 3.60 -15.89
N PRO A 157 -9.77 3.91 -15.18
CA PRO A 157 -8.65 2.97 -15.03
C PRO A 157 -9.04 1.75 -14.20
N GLN A 158 -8.65 0.55 -14.63
CA GLN A 158 -8.91 -0.72 -13.91
C GLN A 158 -7.82 -0.99 -12.84
N ILE A 159 -7.88 -0.29 -11.71
CA ILE A 159 -6.90 -0.36 -10.61
C ILE A 159 -7.09 -1.62 -9.76
N TYR A 160 -8.32 -2.09 -9.61
CA TYR A 160 -8.65 -3.42 -9.09
C TYR A 160 -9.41 -4.19 -10.16
N TRP A 161 -9.39 -5.52 -10.10
CA TRP A 161 -10.11 -6.38 -11.03
C TRP A 161 -10.36 -7.74 -10.38
N TYR A 162 -11.27 -8.55 -10.93
CA TYR A 162 -11.44 -9.95 -10.58
C TYR A 162 -10.41 -10.79 -11.35
N PRO A 163 -9.37 -11.35 -10.71
CA PRO A 163 -8.33 -12.07 -11.42
C PRO A 163 -8.86 -13.32 -12.13
N PHE A 164 -8.47 -13.52 -13.38
CA PHE A 164 -8.80 -14.75 -14.12
C PHE A 164 -7.61 -15.27 -14.92
N VAL A 165 -7.63 -16.58 -15.19
CA VAL A 165 -6.60 -17.32 -15.92
C VAL A 165 -7.28 -18.25 -16.91
N LYS A 166 -6.95 -18.10 -18.20
CA LYS A 166 -7.34 -19.07 -19.25
C LYS A 166 -6.45 -20.30 -19.12
N LEU A 167 -7.05 -21.49 -19.06
CA LEU A 167 -6.32 -22.76 -19.07
C LEU A 167 -6.18 -23.29 -20.51
N GLU A 168 -5.44 -24.39 -20.68
CA GLU A 168 -5.32 -25.07 -21.97
C GLU A 168 -6.69 -25.50 -22.50
N ASP A 169 -6.88 -25.41 -23.83
CA ASP A 169 -8.11 -25.80 -24.48
C ASP A 169 -8.37 -27.31 -24.34
N ASN A 170 -9.64 -27.69 -24.29
CA ASN A 170 -10.18 -29.05 -24.19
C ASN A 170 -9.80 -29.79 -22.89
N LEU A 171 -9.42 -29.05 -21.84
CA LEU A 171 -9.21 -29.62 -20.51
C LEU A 171 -10.54 -30.05 -19.88
N LYS A 172 -10.61 -31.34 -19.53
CA LYS A 172 -11.70 -31.90 -18.71
C LYS A 172 -11.30 -31.80 -17.25
N LEU A 173 -11.77 -30.75 -16.58
CA LEU A 173 -11.52 -30.54 -15.16
C LEU A 173 -12.68 -31.07 -14.30
N ARG A 174 -12.34 -31.46 -13.08
CA ARG A 174 -13.28 -31.63 -11.97
C ARG A 174 -12.81 -30.81 -10.78
N LYS A 175 -13.74 -30.33 -9.97
CA LYS A 175 -13.41 -29.70 -8.69
C LYS A 175 -12.77 -30.71 -7.73
N LEU A 176 -11.82 -30.23 -6.93
CA LEU A 176 -11.31 -30.95 -5.76
C LEU A 176 -11.90 -30.35 -4.47
N ASN A 177 -11.65 -31.02 -3.34
CA ASN A 177 -11.92 -30.41 -2.04
C ASN A 177 -10.94 -29.26 -1.80
N GLY A 178 -11.42 -28.11 -1.32
CA GLY A 178 -10.62 -26.91 -1.08
C GLY A 178 -10.84 -25.80 -2.10
N TYR A 179 -10.69 -24.56 -1.64
CA TYR A 179 -10.88 -23.37 -2.46
C TYR A 179 -9.92 -23.35 -3.67
N ALA A 180 -10.41 -22.91 -4.83
CA ALA A 180 -9.65 -22.73 -6.08
C ALA A 180 -8.89 -23.97 -6.61
N LEU A 181 -9.19 -25.18 -6.12
CA LEU A 181 -8.58 -26.41 -6.61
C LEU A 181 -9.40 -27.10 -7.69
N ALA A 182 -8.75 -27.47 -8.79
CA ALA A 182 -9.32 -28.34 -9.81
C ALA A 182 -8.28 -29.32 -10.31
N ALA A 183 -8.71 -30.42 -10.91
CA ALA A 183 -7.80 -31.39 -11.51
C ALA A 183 -8.31 -31.91 -12.85
N SER A 184 -7.38 -32.15 -13.77
CA SER A 184 -7.59 -33.00 -14.94
C SER A 184 -7.34 -34.47 -14.58
N ALA A 185 -7.15 -35.32 -15.59
CA ALA A 185 -6.76 -36.71 -15.38
C ALA A 185 -5.35 -36.84 -14.78
N ASP A 186 -4.44 -35.91 -15.07
CA ASP A 186 -3.01 -35.99 -14.83
C ASP A 186 -2.39 -34.76 -14.14
N LYS A 187 -3.10 -33.63 -14.10
CA LYS A 187 -2.62 -32.36 -13.52
C LYS A 187 -3.58 -31.84 -12.46
N VAL A 188 -3.03 -31.07 -11.53
CA VAL A 188 -3.80 -30.30 -10.53
C VAL A 188 -3.52 -28.83 -10.71
N TYR A 189 -4.54 -28.00 -10.48
CA TYR A 189 -4.50 -26.57 -10.63
C TYR A 189 -4.99 -25.88 -9.36
N PHE A 190 -4.27 -24.84 -8.94
CA PHE A 190 -4.71 -23.87 -7.94
C PHE A 190 -4.79 -22.50 -8.61
N GLU A 191 -5.96 -21.86 -8.56
CA GLU A 191 -6.22 -20.58 -9.24
C GLU A 191 -5.86 -20.58 -10.75
N GLY A 192 -6.12 -21.70 -11.43
CA GLY A 192 -5.79 -21.90 -12.83
C GLY A 192 -4.30 -22.14 -13.12
N LYS A 193 -3.44 -22.15 -12.10
CA LYS A 193 -2.00 -22.43 -12.24
C LYS A 193 -1.71 -23.88 -11.91
N GLU A 194 -0.93 -24.56 -12.75
CA GLU A 194 -0.52 -25.94 -12.52
C GLU A 194 0.29 -26.07 -11.21
N MET A 195 -0.03 -27.13 -10.45
CA MET A 195 0.68 -27.56 -9.24
C MET A 195 1.67 -28.66 -9.62
N PRO A 196 2.99 -28.41 -9.59
CA PRO A 196 3.99 -29.38 -10.08
C PRO A 196 3.98 -30.68 -9.29
N LYS A 197 3.92 -31.84 -9.98
CA LYS A 197 3.94 -33.20 -9.38
C LYS A 197 2.74 -33.57 -8.51
N ALA A 198 1.74 -32.70 -8.38
CA ALA A 198 0.57 -32.96 -7.57
C ALA A 198 -0.26 -34.13 -8.13
N ASN A 199 -0.69 -35.04 -7.26
CA ASN A 199 -1.51 -36.19 -7.66
C ASN A 199 -3.01 -35.82 -7.69
N PRO A 200 -3.68 -35.85 -8.87
CA PRO A 200 -5.10 -35.53 -9.00
C PRO A 200 -6.05 -36.26 -8.04
N LEU A 201 -5.73 -37.50 -7.66
CA LEU A 201 -6.59 -38.34 -6.83
C LEU A 201 -6.37 -38.10 -5.32
N LYS A 202 -5.24 -37.50 -4.94
CA LYS A 202 -4.84 -37.36 -3.54
C LYS A 202 -4.74 -35.92 -3.07
N THR A 203 -4.63 -34.95 -3.97
CA THR A 203 -4.50 -33.54 -3.59
C THR A 203 -5.70 -33.04 -2.79
N ARG A 204 -5.41 -32.50 -1.61
CA ARG A 204 -6.38 -31.96 -0.66
C ARG A 204 -5.75 -30.86 0.21
N PRO A 205 -6.55 -30.01 0.89
CA PRO A 205 -6.04 -29.07 1.86
C PRO A 205 -5.41 -29.76 3.07
N ILE A 206 -4.42 -29.09 3.67
CA ILE A 206 -3.92 -29.42 5.00
C ILE A 206 -4.76 -28.62 6.00
N PHE A 207 -5.59 -29.33 6.77
CA PHE A 207 -6.48 -28.71 7.76
C PHE A 207 -5.79 -28.52 9.11
N ASN A 208 -6.33 -27.57 9.89
CA ASN A 208 -5.98 -27.37 11.28
C ASN A 208 -6.60 -28.49 12.14
N THR A 209 -5.83 -29.09 13.05
CA THR A 209 -6.18 -30.33 13.76
C THR A 209 -7.15 -30.13 14.93
N ASP A 210 -7.47 -28.90 15.34
CA ASP A 210 -8.19 -28.67 16.60
C ASP A 210 -9.72 -28.66 16.51
N ASN A 211 -10.33 -28.86 15.34
CA ASN A 211 -11.80 -28.96 15.22
C ASN A 211 -12.22 -29.87 14.06
N SER A 212 -12.20 -31.18 14.28
CA SER A 212 -12.80 -32.17 13.38
C SER A 212 -14.32 -32.01 13.22
N ASP A 213 -14.99 -31.34 14.16
CA ASP A 213 -16.45 -31.32 14.26
C ASP A 213 -17.12 -30.10 13.62
N ASN A 214 -16.34 -29.11 13.18
CA ASN A 214 -16.87 -27.85 12.63
C ASN A 214 -16.49 -27.61 11.17
N TYR A 215 -16.62 -28.63 10.32
CA TYR A 215 -16.47 -28.53 8.85
C TYR A 215 -17.29 -27.38 8.22
N ARG A 216 -18.36 -26.93 8.91
CA ARG A 216 -19.29 -25.88 8.46
C ARG A 216 -18.86 -24.43 8.75
N TYR A 217 -17.92 -24.18 9.66
CA TYR A 217 -17.53 -22.81 10.06
C TYR A 217 -16.27 -22.28 9.36
N PHE A 218 -15.71 -23.03 8.41
CA PHE A 218 -14.43 -22.69 7.74
C PHE A 218 -14.59 -22.19 6.30
N THR A 219 -15.79 -21.82 5.86
CA THR A 219 -16.06 -21.36 4.49
C THR A 219 -15.38 -20.04 4.12
N ASP A 220 -14.91 -19.28 5.12
CA ASP A 220 -14.37 -17.93 4.91
C ASP A 220 -12.83 -17.86 5.00
N LYS A 221 -12.17 -18.90 5.52
CA LYS A 221 -10.70 -18.95 5.57
C LYS A 221 -10.19 -19.68 4.33
N ILE A 222 -9.62 -18.92 3.40
CA ILE A 222 -8.96 -19.46 2.20
C ILE A 222 -7.71 -20.21 2.68
N TYR A 223 -7.77 -21.54 2.75
CA TYR A 223 -6.59 -22.36 3.01
C TYR A 223 -5.64 -22.29 1.82
N LYS A 224 -4.36 -21.99 2.08
CA LYS A 224 -3.35 -21.96 1.02
C LYS A 224 -2.42 -23.16 1.03
N TYR A 225 -2.47 -24.03 2.04
CA TYR A 225 -1.64 -25.23 2.08
C TYR A 225 -2.37 -26.49 1.62
N PHE A 226 -1.69 -27.27 0.78
CA PHE A 226 -2.21 -28.51 0.21
C PHE A 226 -1.18 -29.64 0.29
N THR A 227 -1.67 -30.87 0.19
CA THR A 227 -0.83 -32.08 0.09
C THR A 227 -1.47 -33.10 -0.83
N ASP A 228 -0.63 -33.90 -1.48
CA ASP A 228 -1.00 -35.11 -2.22
C ASP A 228 -0.60 -36.41 -1.48
N GLU A 229 -0.42 -36.30 -0.15
CA GLU A 229 0.10 -37.33 0.77
C GLU A 229 1.62 -37.59 0.68
N ILE A 230 2.32 -36.94 -0.25
CA ILE A 230 3.78 -37.08 -0.43
C ILE A 230 4.49 -35.73 -0.35
N HIS A 231 3.91 -34.71 -0.98
CA HIS A 231 4.44 -33.37 -1.11
C HIS A 231 3.58 -32.36 -0.34
N ILE A 232 4.16 -31.18 -0.10
CA ILE A 232 3.49 -30.03 0.49
C ILE A 232 3.49 -28.91 -0.55
N TYR A 233 2.37 -28.21 -0.65
CA TYR A 233 2.20 -27.08 -1.53
C TYR A 233 1.73 -25.87 -0.74
N TYR A 234 2.27 -24.69 -1.05
CA TYR A 234 1.64 -23.41 -0.71
C TYR A 234 1.13 -22.77 -2.00
N GLU A 235 -0.17 -22.54 -2.08
CA GLU A 235 -0.86 -22.19 -3.32
C GLU A 235 -0.50 -23.24 -4.40
N ASN A 236 0.07 -22.81 -5.53
CA ASN A 236 0.54 -23.71 -6.58
C ASN A 236 2.02 -24.10 -6.48
N GLN A 237 2.73 -23.68 -5.42
CA GLN A 237 4.18 -23.84 -5.29
C GLN A 237 4.53 -25.08 -4.48
N LEU A 238 5.39 -25.94 -5.04
CA LEU A 238 5.94 -27.11 -4.34
C LEU A 238 6.96 -26.68 -3.29
N ILE A 239 6.79 -27.15 -2.05
CA ILE A 239 7.71 -26.92 -0.93
C ILE A 239 8.71 -28.08 -0.85
N ASP A 240 9.98 -27.77 -0.60
CA ASP A 240 11.06 -28.76 -0.41
C ASP A 240 11.03 -29.44 0.98
N LEU A 241 9.87 -30.01 1.31
CA LEU A 241 9.65 -30.83 2.48
C LEU A 241 8.61 -31.91 2.15
N ALA A 242 8.95 -33.17 2.44
CA ALA A 242 8.01 -34.27 2.28
C ALA A 242 6.88 -34.17 3.31
N TYR A 243 5.65 -34.45 2.87
CA TYR A 243 4.50 -34.50 3.75
C TYR A 243 4.62 -35.66 4.74
N ASN A 244 4.13 -35.43 5.95
CA ASN A 244 3.86 -36.47 6.92
C ASN A 244 2.62 -36.06 7.75
N THR A 245 2.00 -37.02 8.43
CA THR A 245 0.74 -36.82 9.14
C THR A 245 0.86 -35.96 10.40
N GLU A 246 2.08 -35.67 10.86
CA GLU A 246 2.36 -34.80 12.02
C GLU A 246 2.59 -33.33 11.63
N ILE A 247 2.40 -33.00 10.34
CA ILE A 247 2.38 -31.63 9.84
C ILE A 247 1.00 -31.02 10.09
N ILE A 248 0.97 -29.97 10.89
CA ILE A 248 -0.24 -29.28 11.30
C ILE A 248 -0.19 -27.79 10.96
N ALA A 249 -1.34 -27.20 10.65
CA ALA A 249 -1.49 -25.76 10.59
C ALA A 249 -1.91 -25.25 11.99
N PRO A 250 -1.04 -24.57 12.76
CA PRO A 250 -1.38 -24.10 14.10
C PRO A 250 -2.54 -23.08 14.07
N ASN A 251 -3.43 -23.15 15.05
CA ASN A 251 -4.38 -22.07 15.31
C ASN A 251 -3.70 -21.00 16.18
N PHE A 252 -3.60 -19.78 15.69
CA PHE A 252 -3.08 -18.65 16.47
C PHE A 252 -4.23 -17.87 17.07
N GLU A 253 -4.17 -17.61 18.38
CA GLU A 253 -5.05 -16.65 19.03
C GLU A 253 -4.40 -15.26 19.03
N GLY A 254 -5.12 -14.24 18.57
CA GLY A 254 -4.63 -12.88 18.45
C GLY A 254 -4.59 -12.40 16.99
N GLU A 255 -4.42 -11.09 16.80
CA GLU A 255 -4.30 -10.50 15.47
C GLU A 255 -2.85 -10.17 15.19
N LEU A 256 -2.21 -10.99 14.35
CA LEU A 256 -0.90 -10.65 13.83
C LEU A 256 -1.05 -9.49 12.82
N PRO A 257 -0.12 -8.51 12.81
CA PRO A 257 -0.13 -7.43 11.82
C PRO A 257 -0.07 -7.92 10.37
N TYR A 258 0.38 -9.17 10.17
CA TYR A 258 0.51 -9.82 8.87
C TYR A 258 -0.19 -11.18 8.94
N SER A 259 -1.00 -11.49 7.94
CA SER A 259 -1.81 -12.71 7.85
C SER A 259 -1.04 -13.90 7.28
N ASN A 260 0.24 -14.06 7.65
CA ASN A 260 1.07 -15.18 7.16
C ASN A 260 0.55 -16.53 7.66
N GLU A 261 0.61 -17.54 6.81
CA GLU A 261 0.16 -18.90 7.16
C GLU A 261 1.34 -19.80 7.50
N TYR A 262 1.20 -20.59 8.57
CA TYR A 262 2.27 -21.47 9.05
C TYR A 262 1.86 -22.94 8.94
N LEU A 263 2.85 -23.80 8.69
CA LEU A 263 2.78 -25.24 8.97
C LEU A 263 3.93 -25.63 9.91
N ILE A 264 3.65 -26.53 10.84
CA ILE A 264 4.64 -27.08 11.78
C ILE A 264 4.67 -28.59 11.60
N ASP A 265 5.84 -29.11 11.27
CA ASP A 265 6.15 -30.55 11.27
C ASP A 265 6.57 -30.96 12.68
N SER A 266 5.61 -31.45 13.47
CA SER A 266 5.84 -31.77 14.90
C SER A 266 6.84 -32.92 15.08
N LYS A 267 6.99 -33.78 14.06
CA LYS A 267 7.91 -34.92 14.07
C LYS A 267 9.38 -34.50 14.02
N ASN A 268 9.71 -33.61 13.08
CA ASN A 268 11.10 -33.23 12.80
C ASN A 268 11.42 -31.80 13.23
N GLY A 269 10.43 -31.03 13.69
CA GLY A 269 10.56 -29.63 14.06
C GLY A 269 10.85 -28.72 12.86
N ASN A 270 10.36 -29.04 11.67
CA ASN A 270 10.42 -28.10 10.53
C ASN A 270 9.27 -27.11 10.61
N VAL A 271 9.51 -25.88 10.14
CA VAL A 271 8.48 -24.83 10.09
C VAL A 271 8.43 -24.25 8.69
N ILE A 272 7.22 -24.13 8.15
CA ILE A 272 6.95 -23.46 6.88
C ILE A 272 6.13 -22.21 7.20
N VAL A 273 6.47 -21.09 6.56
CA VAL A 273 5.68 -19.85 6.55
C VAL A 273 5.46 -19.41 5.11
N ASP A 274 4.19 -19.25 4.72
CA ASP A 274 3.76 -19.12 3.34
C ASP A 274 4.47 -20.15 2.42
N ALA A 275 5.22 -19.71 1.42
CA ALA A 275 5.97 -20.60 0.53
C ALA A 275 7.39 -20.97 1.04
N ARG A 276 7.75 -20.65 2.29
CA ARG A 276 9.15 -20.64 2.76
C ARG A 276 9.37 -21.61 3.90
N LEU A 277 10.32 -22.52 3.69
CA LEU A 277 10.82 -23.40 4.73
C LEU A 277 11.86 -22.68 5.59
N PHE A 278 11.78 -22.81 6.90
CA PHE A 278 12.81 -22.36 7.82
C PHE A 278 14.12 -23.14 7.59
N PRO A 279 15.30 -22.51 7.82
CA PRO A 279 16.58 -23.17 7.57
C PRO A 279 16.75 -24.49 8.36
N LYS A 280 16.90 -25.62 7.64
CA LYS A 280 16.95 -26.97 8.21
C LYS A 280 18.12 -27.16 9.20
N GLU A 281 19.23 -26.43 9.03
CA GLU A 281 20.41 -26.48 9.91
C GLU A 281 20.13 -26.05 11.37
N ASN A 282 19.04 -25.29 11.57
CA ASN A 282 18.60 -24.81 12.86
C ASN A 282 17.41 -25.61 13.40
N ALA A 283 16.82 -26.52 12.65
CA ALA A 283 15.82 -27.44 13.17
C ALA A 283 16.42 -28.37 14.27
N PRO A 284 15.61 -28.89 15.21
CA PRO A 284 14.16 -28.70 15.33
C PRO A 284 13.79 -27.35 15.93
N TYR A 285 12.75 -26.76 15.37
CA TYR A 285 12.07 -25.58 15.88
C TYR A 285 10.88 -25.96 16.74
N LYS A 286 10.71 -25.26 17.86
CA LYS A 286 9.54 -25.38 18.75
C LYS A 286 8.91 -24.01 18.92
N ILE A 287 7.63 -23.91 18.62
CA ILE A 287 6.88 -22.66 18.79
C ILE A 287 6.83 -22.26 20.27
N LEU A 288 7.01 -20.97 20.57
CA LEU A 288 6.97 -20.47 21.95
C LEU A 288 5.54 -20.39 22.49
N SER A 289 4.61 -19.86 21.70
CA SER A 289 3.20 -19.71 22.09
C SER A 289 2.31 -19.67 20.85
N THR A 290 1.14 -20.28 20.93
CA THR A 290 0.03 -20.07 19.98
C THR A 290 -0.92 -18.96 20.43
N ASN A 291 -0.83 -18.53 21.69
CA ASN A 291 -1.48 -17.33 22.20
C ASN A 291 -0.57 -16.12 21.92
N LEU A 292 -0.93 -15.38 20.87
CA LEU A 292 -0.20 -14.25 20.30
C LEU A 292 -0.91 -12.92 20.54
N LYS A 293 -1.83 -12.86 21.50
CA LYS A 293 -2.55 -11.63 21.88
C LYS A 293 -1.60 -10.51 22.32
N ASN A 294 -0.45 -10.87 22.92
CA ASN A 294 0.63 -9.96 23.30
C ASN A 294 1.89 -10.14 22.43
N ALA A 295 1.73 -10.47 21.14
CA ALA A 295 2.83 -10.59 20.19
C ALA A 295 2.47 -10.02 18.81
N ASN A 296 3.43 -9.35 18.17
CA ASN A 296 3.35 -8.94 16.76
C ASN A 296 4.00 -9.98 15.80
N GLN A 297 4.76 -10.93 16.33
CA GLN A 297 5.48 -11.96 15.58
C GLN A 297 5.36 -13.32 16.26
N VAL A 298 5.26 -14.39 15.47
CA VAL A 298 5.38 -15.77 15.97
C VAL A 298 6.85 -16.07 16.23
N LEU A 299 7.17 -16.54 17.43
CA LEU A 299 8.54 -16.88 17.85
C LEU A 299 8.73 -18.39 17.93
N PHE A 300 9.88 -18.86 17.42
CA PHE A 300 10.28 -20.26 17.41
C PHE A 300 11.64 -20.43 18.08
N ALA A 301 11.72 -21.27 19.11
CA ALA A 301 12.97 -21.67 19.72
C ALA A 301 13.65 -22.80 18.92
N SER A 302 14.97 -22.73 18.84
CA SER A 302 15.82 -23.80 18.36
C SER A 302 17.10 -23.87 19.18
N LYS A 303 17.90 -24.94 19.01
CA LYS A 303 19.22 -25.06 19.66
C LYS A 303 20.13 -23.84 19.43
N ASN A 304 19.98 -23.16 18.29
CA ASN A 304 20.88 -22.10 17.84
C ASN A 304 20.28 -20.70 18.07
N GLY A 305 19.12 -20.57 18.71
CA GLY A 305 18.51 -19.26 18.95
C GLY A 305 16.99 -19.23 18.81
N ILE A 306 16.44 -18.04 18.99
CA ILE A 306 15.03 -17.73 18.72
C ILE A 306 14.90 -17.13 17.31
N TYR A 307 13.92 -17.59 16.55
CA TYR A 307 13.70 -17.22 15.16
C TYR A 307 12.27 -16.73 14.93
N TYR A 308 12.10 -15.87 13.93
CA TYR A 308 10.80 -15.32 13.53
C TYR A 308 10.80 -14.94 12.04
N TYR A 309 9.61 -14.78 11.47
CA TYR A 309 9.44 -14.35 10.09
C TYR A 309 9.22 -12.83 9.98
N VAL A 310 9.95 -12.19 9.07
CA VAL A 310 9.83 -10.77 8.74
C VAL A 310 9.07 -10.64 7.42
N ALA A 311 7.75 -10.48 7.50
CA ALA A 311 6.87 -10.41 6.33
C ALA A 311 7.32 -9.36 5.29
N THR A 312 7.71 -8.15 5.71
CA THR A 312 8.13 -7.07 4.80
C THR A 312 9.44 -7.33 4.06
N LYS A 313 10.25 -8.29 4.52
CA LYS A 313 11.48 -8.72 3.84
C LYS A 313 11.35 -10.11 3.23
N GLU A 314 10.24 -10.79 3.51
CA GLU A 314 10.02 -12.21 3.24
C GLU A 314 11.19 -13.11 3.69
N LYS A 315 11.70 -12.89 4.92
CA LYS A 315 12.88 -13.59 5.45
C LYS A 315 12.68 -14.09 6.87
N ILE A 316 13.31 -15.23 7.16
CA ILE A 316 13.45 -15.75 8.52
C ILE A 316 14.67 -15.06 9.16
N GLU A 317 14.49 -14.43 10.32
CA GLU A 317 15.54 -13.76 11.06
C GLU A 317 15.74 -14.41 12.44
N ARG A 318 16.97 -14.33 12.95
CA ARG A 318 17.32 -14.74 14.31
C ARG A 318 17.18 -13.53 15.23
N MET A 319 16.35 -13.67 16.26
CA MET A 319 16.13 -12.67 17.30
C MET A 319 17.31 -12.61 18.28
N GLY A 320 17.85 -13.76 18.68
CA GLY A 320 18.88 -13.85 19.70
C GLY A 320 19.17 -15.29 20.14
N GLU A 321 19.93 -15.43 21.24
CA GLU A 321 20.19 -16.72 21.88
C GLU A 321 18.91 -17.37 22.38
N ASN A 322 18.91 -18.70 22.46
CA ASN A 322 17.80 -19.44 23.03
C ASN A 322 18.01 -19.60 24.55
N PRO A 323 17.16 -19.01 25.40
CA PRO A 323 17.27 -19.17 26.85
C PRO A 323 16.82 -20.55 27.34
N PHE A 324 16.08 -21.31 26.52
CA PHE A 324 15.46 -22.57 26.91
C PHE A 324 16.42 -23.74 26.71
N LYS A 325 16.98 -24.25 27.81
CA LYS A 325 17.86 -25.42 27.79
C LYS A 325 17.15 -26.59 27.10
N ASN A 326 17.79 -27.17 26.09
CA ASN A 326 17.27 -28.29 25.29
C ASN A 326 15.90 -28.02 24.63
N ASN A 327 15.52 -26.75 24.39
CA ASN A 327 14.17 -26.37 23.95
C ASN A 327 13.05 -26.87 24.88
N ASP A 328 13.35 -27.11 26.15
CA ASP A 328 12.38 -27.60 27.12
C ASP A 328 11.66 -26.43 27.80
N PHE A 329 10.35 -26.36 27.58
CA PHE A 329 9.48 -25.32 28.09
C PHE A 329 8.01 -25.70 27.84
N ASN A 330 7.12 -25.16 28.66
CA ASN A 330 5.68 -25.33 28.54
C ASN A 330 4.94 -24.01 28.76
N SER A 331 3.74 -23.87 28.18
CA SER A 331 2.85 -22.74 28.47
C SER A 331 2.24 -22.91 29.87
N ILE A 332 2.05 -21.80 30.58
CA ILE A 332 1.31 -21.72 31.86
C ILE A 332 -0.09 -21.18 31.59
N TYR A 333 -0.19 -19.90 31.22
CA TYR A 333 -1.44 -19.20 30.94
C TYR A 333 -1.11 -17.89 30.22
N GLY A 334 -1.98 -17.42 29.31
CA GLY A 334 -1.87 -16.05 28.78
C GLY A 334 -0.58 -15.74 28.01
N GLY A 335 0.06 -16.74 27.41
CA GLY A 335 1.37 -16.57 26.74
C GLY A 335 2.59 -16.57 27.67
N VAL A 336 2.39 -16.85 28.97
CA VAL A 336 3.48 -17.08 29.94
C VAL A 336 4.05 -18.48 29.78
N ILE A 337 5.38 -18.57 29.76
CA ILE A 337 6.15 -19.79 29.47
C ILE A 337 6.99 -20.14 30.70
N ASN A 338 6.95 -21.40 31.11
CA ASN A 338 7.85 -21.97 32.11
C ASN A 338 9.00 -22.70 31.43
N SER A 339 10.23 -22.46 31.87
CA SER A 339 11.39 -23.30 31.55
C SER A 339 12.34 -23.31 32.74
N ASN A 340 12.73 -24.51 33.20
CA ASN A 340 13.64 -24.67 34.35
C ASN A 340 13.25 -23.83 35.60
N ASN A 341 11.95 -23.75 35.90
CA ASN A 341 11.41 -22.97 37.02
C ASN A 341 11.56 -21.44 36.89
N GLU A 342 11.85 -20.97 35.67
CA GLU A 342 11.87 -19.56 35.29
C GLU A 342 10.67 -19.21 34.42
N LEU A 343 10.24 -17.97 34.53
CA LEU A 343 9.03 -17.47 33.89
C LEU A 343 9.39 -16.48 32.79
N TYR A 344 9.09 -16.87 31.57
CA TYR A 344 9.29 -16.07 30.38
C TYR A 344 7.93 -15.58 29.87
N TYR A 345 7.88 -14.39 29.29
CA TYR A 345 6.64 -13.83 28.78
C TYR A 345 6.90 -12.88 27.62
N LEU A 346 5.86 -12.62 26.82
CA LEU A 346 5.93 -11.78 25.65
C LEU A 346 5.41 -10.37 25.93
N THR A 347 6.06 -9.39 25.30
CA THR A 347 5.60 -7.99 25.30
C THR A 347 5.62 -7.42 23.88
N ILE A 348 4.60 -6.63 23.54
CA ILE A 348 4.50 -5.79 22.35
C ILE A 348 5.16 -4.45 22.63
N SER A 349 6.12 -4.07 21.78
CA SER A 349 6.61 -2.69 21.68
C SER A 349 6.48 -2.18 20.25
N ASN A 350 6.31 -0.87 20.10
CA ASN A 350 6.17 -0.21 18.80
C ASN A 350 7.11 1.00 18.76
N ASP A 351 7.90 1.11 17.70
CA ASP A 351 8.74 2.28 17.49
C ASP A 351 7.95 3.32 16.71
N TRP A 352 7.89 4.54 17.22
CA TRP A 352 7.21 5.66 16.55
C TRP A 352 8.19 6.74 16.12
N SER A 353 7.87 7.42 15.03
CA SER A 353 8.55 8.61 14.56
C SER A 353 7.60 9.78 14.59
N SER A 354 8.02 10.90 15.19
CA SER A 354 7.23 12.14 15.18
C SER A 354 6.89 12.63 13.77
N LYS A 355 7.72 12.31 12.76
CA LYS A 355 7.52 12.74 11.37
C LYS A 355 6.83 11.72 10.46
N ASN A 356 7.03 10.42 10.73
CA ASN A 356 6.72 9.35 9.77
C ASN A 356 5.75 8.30 10.33
N GLY A 357 5.14 8.56 11.49
CA GLY A 357 4.24 7.59 12.14
C GLY A 357 4.96 6.34 12.64
N LEU A 358 4.25 5.22 12.66
CA LEU A 358 4.75 3.92 13.12
C LEU A 358 5.95 3.48 12.26
N LYS A 359 7.09 3.20 12.89
CA LYS A 359 8.32 2.71 12.24
C LYS A 359 8.42 1.20 12.25
N SER A 360 8.04 0.57 13.36
CA SER A 360 8.09 -0.88 13.49
C SER A 360 7.14 -1.37 14.57
N ARG A 361 6.76 -2.63 14.40
CA ARG A 361 6.05 -3.44 15.37
C ARG A 361 7.00 -4.52 15.87
N ASN A 362 7.06 -4.69 17.18
CA ASN A 362 8.05 -5.55 17.82
C ASN A 362 7.39 -6.53 18.78
N THR A 363 8.04 -7.68 18.98
CA THR A 363 7.74 -8.65 20.04
C THR A 363 9.01 -8.86 20.85
N GLU A 364 8.90 -8.76 22.16
CA GLU A 364 10.00 -8.91 23.10
C GLU A 364 9.82 -10.20 23.90
N LEU A 365 10.92 -10.91 24.11
CA LEU A 365 10.96 -12.05 25.02
C LEU A 365 11.63 -11.61 26.33
N ASN A 366 10.89 -11.71 27.43
CA ASN A 366 11.30 -11.20 28.73
C ASN A 366 11.32 -12.33 29.76
N LEU A 367 12.31 -12.29 30.67
CA LEU A 367 12.37 -13.12 31.87
C LEU A 367 11.87 -12.31 33.06
N LEU A 368 10.87 -12.82 33.77
CA LEU A 368 10.35 -12.22 34.99
C LEU A 368 11.38 -12.36 36.13
N GLU A 369 11.83 -11.23 36.66
CA GLU A 369 12.87 -11.22 37.68
C GLU A 369 12.32 -11.61 39.06
N ASN A 370 13.13 -12.37 39.81
CA ASN A 370 12.87 -12.71 41.22
C ASN A 370 11.56 -13.46 41.48
N VAL A 371 11.01 -14.17 40.48
CA VAL A 371 9.86 -15.06 40.62
C VAL A 371 10.20 -16.42 40.02
N ARG A 372 9.84 -17.49 40.71
CA ARG A 372 9.98 -18.87 40.24
C ARG A 372 8.61 -19.45 39.93
N ALA A 373 8.52 -20.31 38.93
CA ALA A 373 7.26 -20.93 38.53
C ALA A 373 6.61 -21.73 39.68
N ASN A 374 7.39 -22.44 40.48
CA ASN A 374 6.91 -23.20 41.64
C ASN A 374 6.38 -22.33 42.79
N ASP A 375 6.73 -21.03 42.81
CA ASP A 375 6.21 -20.08 43.80
C ASP A 375 4.86 -19.49 43.36
N LEU A 376 4.43 -19.69 42.10
CA LEU A 376 3.18 -19.15 41.57
C LEU A 376 1.97 -19.94 42.03
N VAL A 377 0.99 -19.23 42.57
CA VAL A 377 -0.32 -19.74 42.93
C VAL A 377 -1.38 -18.90 42.22
N ARG A 378 -2.24 -19.55 41.44
CA ARG A 378 -3.41 -18.91 40.85
C ARG A 378 -4.47 -18.64 41.91
N LEU A 379 -5.10 -17.47 41.85
CA LEU A 379 -6.06 -17.02 42.86
C LEU A 379 -7.51 -16.93 42.36
N ASP A 380 -7.76 -17.02 41.05
CA ASP A 380 -9.12 -17.04 40.47
C ASP A 380 -9.59 -18.46 40.08
N ASN A 381 -10.88 -18.57 39.77
CA ASN A 381 -11.60 -19.83 39.52
C ASN A 381 -11.83 -20.14 38.02
N ASP A 382 -10.95 -19.71 37.12
CA ASP A 382 -11.05 -20.04 35.67
C ASP A 382 -12.27 -19.49 34.90
N GLN A 383 -13.15 -18.71 35.54
CA GLN A 383 -14.35 -18.17 34.90
C GLN A 383 -14.14 -16.84 34.17
N ASN A 384 -12.97 -16.21 34.32
CA ASN A 384 -12.66 -14.93 33.71
C ASN A 384 -12.03 -15.13 32.33
N ASN A 385 -12.76 -14.77 31.27
CA ASN A 385 -12.28 -14.82 29.88
C ASN A 385 -11.22 -13.74 29.57
N ILE A 386 -10.94 -12.85 30.51
CA ILE A 386 -10.11 -11.65 30.36
C ILE A 386 -8.66 -11.90 30.80
N GLY A 387 -8.45 -12.80 31.75
CA GLY A 387 -7.13 -13.09 32.29
C GLY A 387 -7.23 -13.73 33.66
N SER A 388 -6.09 -13.85 34.33
CA SER A 388 -6.02 -14.50 35.64
C SER A 388 -5.10 -13.80 36.61
N ILE A 389 -5.41 -13.88 37.90
CA ILE A 389 -4.63 -13.28 38.99
C ILE A 389 -3.80 -14.36 39.67
N TRP A 390 -2.51 -14.08 39.82
CA TRP A 390 -1.52 -14.98 40.37
C TRP A 390 -0.76 -14.32 41.51
N LYS A 391 -0.22 -15.12 42.40
CA LYS A 391 0.59 -14.69 43.52
C LYS A 391 1.88 -15.48 43.59
N ALA A 392 2.99 -14.79 43.84
CA ALA A 392 4.22 -15.41 44.28
C ALA A 392 4.79 -14.62 45.46
N LYS A 393 4.87 -15.27 46.63
CA LYS A 393 5.25 -14.61 47.91
C LYS A 393 4.35 -13.38 48.17
N ASN A 394 4.91 -12.18 48.23
CA ASN A 394 4.15 -10.94 48.46
C ASN A 394 3.82 -10.17 47.17
N ARG A 395 4.14 -10.73 46.00
CA ARG A 395 3.90 -10.11 44.69
C ARG A 395 2.66 -10.70 44.05
N TYR A 396 1.86 -9.85 43.43
CA TYR A 396 0.61 -10.20 42.79
C TYR A 396 0.68 -9.80 41.32
N PHE A 397 0.23 -10.68 40.44
CA PHE A 397 0.32 -10.53 39.00
C PHE A 397 -1.04 -10.72 38.35
N PHE A 398 -1.26 -10.03 37.24
CA PHE A 398 -2.33 -10.28 36.30
C PHE A 398 -1.72 -10.86 35.01
N PHE A 399 -2.08 -12.09 34.67
CA PHE A 399 -1.70 -12.73 33.41
C PHE A 399 -2.81 -12.49 32.39
N ASP A 400 -2.49 -11.75 31.35
CA ASP A 400 -3.45 -11.30 30.35
C ASP A 400 -3.85 -12.44 29.41
N ASN A 401 -5.12 -12.47 29.02
CA ASN A 401 -5.62 -13.38 27.99
C ASN A 401 -6.61 -12.70 27.04
N GLN A 402 -6.62 -11.36 26.98
CA GLN A 402 -7.54 -10.61 26.15
C GLN A 402 -7.06 -10.40 24.71
N ARG A 403 -8.04 -10.33 23.80
CA ARG A 403 -7.83 -10.14 22.38
C ARG A 403 -7.56 -8.69 21.96
N ASP A 404 -7.69 -7.71 22.86
CA ASP A 404 -7.58 -6.30 22.50
C ASP A 404 -6.15 -5.75 22.61
N ILE A 405 -5.47 -5.73 21.47
CA ILE A 405 -4.07 -5.34 21.29
C ILE A 405 -3.84 -3.85 21.64
N GLN A 406 -4.89 -3.03 21.67
CA GLN A 406 -4.73 -1.59 21.84
C GLN A 406 -4.26 -1.19 23.25
N PHE A 407 -4.54 -2.02 24.26
CA PHE A 407 -4.28 -1.67 25.65
C PHE A 407 -3.33 -2.60 26.39
N TYR A 408 -3.41 -3.92 26.19
CA TYR A 408 -2.52 -4.87 26.88
C TYR A 408 -1.35 -5.30 26.01
N LYS A 409 -0.21 -4.65 26.26
CA LYS A 409 1.04 -4.92 25.56
C LYS A 409 1.86 -6.06 26.16
N SER A 410 1.56 -6.57 27.35
CA SER A 410 2.37 -7.57 28.05
C SER A 410 1.50 -8.74 28.47
N SER A 411 2.01 -9.96 28.37
CA SER A 411 1.37 -11.16 28.93
C SER A 411 1.31 -11.15 30.46
N ILE A 412 2.19 -10.39 31.13
CA ILE A 412 2.22 -10.25 32.59
C ILE A 412 2.18 -8.77 32.97
N TYR A 413 1.32 -8.45 33.93
CA TYR A 413 1.36 -7.22 34.71
C TYR A 413 1.52 -7.53 36.19
N GLU A 414 2.10 -6.62 36.94
CA GLU A 414 2.27 -6.68 38.39
C GLU A 414 1.45 -5.58 39.06
N PHE A 415 0.75 -5.95 40.12
CA PHE A 415 0.05 -5.00 40.98
C PHE A 415 1.06 -4.35 41.91
N VAL A 416 1.08 -3.02 41.93
CA VAL A 416 1.94 -2.24 42.84
C VAL A 416 1.54 -2.50 44.30
N ASN A 417 0.23 -2.58 44.58
CA ASN A 417 -0.29 -2.92 45.90
C ASN A 417 -1.11 -4.22 45.85
N PRO A 418 -0.83 -5.20 46.74
CA PRO A 418 -1.62 -6.43 46.85
C PRO A 418 -3.13 -6.22 47.05
N GLU A 419 -3.53 -5.13 47.70
CA GLU A 419 -4.93 -4.82 47.95
C GLU A 419 -5.73 -4.62 46.66
N ASP A 420 -5.14 -4.03 45.62
CA ASP A 420 -5.80 -3.83 44.33
C ASP A 420 -6.15 -5.18 43.67
N ALA A 421 -5.23 -6.16 43.75
CA ALA A 421 -5.47 -7.52 43.27
C ALA A 421 -6.58 -8.23 44.07
N ILE A 422 -6.56 -8.09 45.40
CA ILE A 422 -7.57 -8.68 46.29
C ILE A 422 -8.95 -8.05 46.04
N ASN A 423 -9.02 -6.75 45.78
CA ASN A 423 -10.26 -6.07 45.46
C ASN A 423 -10.83 -6.53 44.11
N LEU A 424 -9.99 -6.76 43.11
CA LEU A 424 -10.42 -7.37 41.84
C LEU A 424 -10.98 -8.78 42.04
N LEU A 425 -10.33 -9.61 42.86
CA LEU A 425 -10.78 -10.98 43.14
C LEU A 425 -12.15 -11.06 43.85
N LYS A 426 -12.57 -9.99 44.54
CA LYS A 426 -13.89 -9.91 45.18
C LYS A 426 -15.01 -9.58 44.20
N GLN A 427 -14.69 -9.10 43.01
CA GLN A 427 -15.69 -8.78 42.00
C GLN A 427 -16.22 -10.08 41.38
N GLU A 428 -17.53 -10.13 41.11
CA GLU A 428 -18.14 -11.30 40.44
C GLU A 428 -17.58 -11.52 39.03
N ASN A 429 -17.22 -10.44 38.34
CA ASN A 429 -16.63 -10.47 37.00
C ASN A 429 -15.60 -9.34 36.87
N ILE A 430 -14.34 -9.68 36.56
CA ILE A 430 -13.30 -8.71 36.25
C ILE A 430 -13.59 -8.13 34.87
N ARG A 431 -13.76 -6.82 34.76
CA ARG A 431 -14.04 -6.17 33.46
C ARG A 431 -12.79 -5.50 32.92
N TYR A 432 -12.82 -5.27 31.61
CA TYR A 432 -11.78 -4.53 30.90
C TYR A 432 -11.51 -3.14 31.54
N ASN A 433 -12.57 -2.37 31.82
CA ASN A 433 -12.45 -1.03 32.39
C ASN A 433 -11.80 -1.02 33.78
N ASP A 434 -11.94 -2.10 34.58
CA ASP A 434 -11.34 -2.18 35.91
C ASP A 434 -9.80 -2.21 35.80
N LEU A 435 -9.29 -3.05 34.90
CA LEU A 435 -7.87 -3.21 34.64
C LEU A 435 -7.28 -1.97 33.93
N GLU A 436 -8.03 -1.36 33.01
CA GLU A 436 -7.66 -0.11 32.35
C GLU A 436 -7.48 1.02 33.37
N SER A 437 -8.44 1.18 34.28
CA SER A 437 -8.37 2.20 35.34
C SER A 437 -7.17 1.98 36.28
N LEU A 438 -6.86 0.73 36.64
CA LEU A 438 -5.68 0.43 37.46
C LEU A 438 -4.37 0.76 36.74
N LYS A 439 -4.31 0.53 35.42
CA LYS A 439 -3.13 0.87 34.62
C LYS A 439 -2.97 2.38 34.46
N GLU A 440 -4.05 3.11 34.21
CA GLU A 440 -4.05 4.58 34.16
C GLU A 440 -3.62 5.22 35.49
N GLN A 441 -3.97 4.58 36.61
CA GLN A 441 -3.54 4.97 37.96
C GLN A 441 -2.13 4.47 38.33
N GLU A 442 -1.40 3.86 37.39
CA GLU A 442 -0.07 3.25 37.61
C GLU A 442 -0.04 2.19 38.72
N LYS A 443 -1.19 1.58 39.06
CA LYS A 443 -1.32 0.50 40.04
C LYS A 443 -1.10 -0.88 39.45
N LEU A 444 -1.16 -0.99 38.12
CA LEU A 444 -0.91 -2.20 37.35
C LEU A 444 0.16 -1.92 36.29
N ILE A 445 1.37 -2.44 36.49
CA ILE A 445 2.56 -2.09 35.71
C ILE A 445 3.18 -3.32 35.05
N ILE A 446 4.04 -3.12 34.05
CA ILE A 446 4.89 -4.22 33.54
C ILE A 446 5.94 -4.53 34.62
N PRO A 447 6.10 -5.79 35.05
CA PRO A 447 7.05 -6.13 36.10
C PRO A 447 8.49 -5.90 35.68
N ASN A 448 9.39 -5.84 36.67
CA ASN A 448 10.83 -5.87 36.42
C ASN A 448 11.22 -7.16 35.70
N HIS A 449 12.04 -7.01 34.65
CA HIS A 449 12.39 -8.10 33.77
C HIS A 449 13.75 -7.90 33.11
N THR A 450 14.35 -9.03 32.73
CA THR A 450 15.50 -9.07 31.84
C THR A 450 15.05 -9.36 30.42
N ASN A 451 15.39 -8.49 29.46
CA ASN A 451 15.07 -8.69 28.04
C ASN A 451 16.08 -9.63 27.37
N PHE A 452 15.60 -10.68 26.70
CA PHE A 452 16.43 -11.65 25.97
C PHE A 452 16.55 -11.36 24.48
N GLY A 453 15.67 -10.53 23.92
CA GLY A 453 15.70 -10.16 22.51
C GLY A 453 14.41 -9.51 22.04
N ILE A 454 14.52 -8.88 20.86
CA ILE A 454 13.43 -8.14 20.23
C ILE A 454 13.31 -8.60 18.77
N ALA A 455 12.18 -9.21 18.43
CA ALA A 455 11.79 -9.48 17.06
C ALA A 455 11.16 -8.21 16.46
N LYS A 456 11.65 -7.76 15.30
CA LYS A 456 11.29 -6.45 14.73
C LYS A 456 10.84 -6.55 13.28
N THR A 457 9.64 -6.04 12.99
CA THR A 457 9.14 -5.87 11.62
C THR A 457 8.92 -4.39 11.34
N LYS A 458 9.57 -3.85 10.30
CA LYS A 458 9.33 -2.47 9.87
C LYS A 458 7.90 -2.32 9.38
N ALA A 459 7.23 -1.23 9.78
CA ALA A 459 5.94 -0.88 9.23
C ALA A 459 6.12 -0.45 7.76
N GLU A 460 5.21 -0.86 6.89
CA GLU A 460 5.15 -0.32 5.54
C GLU A 460 4.67 1.12 5.62
N SER A 461 5.49 2.08 5.18
CA SER A 461 4.99 3.43 4.97
C SER A 461 4.20 3.43 3.67
N GLU A 462 2.91 3.76 3.73
CA GLU A 462 2.19 4.15 2.52
C GLU A 462 3.00 5.26 1.81
N ASN A 463 3.16 5.10 0.50
CA ASN A 463 4.00 5.87 -0.44
C ASN A 463 3.69 7.39 -0.53
N SER A 464 3.47 8.08 0.59
CA SER A 464 3.43 9.53 0.70
C SER A 464 4.82 10.17 0.50
N SER A 465 5.90 9.39 0.70
CA SER A 465 7.28 9.88 0.56
C SER A 465 7.64 10.25 -0.87
N SER A 466 7.12 9.56 -1.89
CA SER A 466 7.42 9.86 -3.30
C SER A 466 6.88 11.23 -3.71
N LEU A 467 5.68 11.63 -3.24
CA LEU A 467 5.07 12.92 -3.57
C LEU A 467 5.81 14.10 -2.91
N ILE A 468 6.21 13.93 -1.65
CA ILE A 468 7.02 14.93 -0.91
C ILE A 468 8.39 15.07 -1.58
N THR A 469 9.01 13.95 -1.99
CA THR A 469 10.32 13.97 -2.64
C THR A 469 10.26 14.68 -4.00
N ILE A 470 9.24 14.41 -4.84
CA ILE A 470 9.06 15.09 -6.14
C ILE A 470 8.86 16.59 -5.94
N SER A 471 8.06 16.99 -4.95
CA SER A 471 7.82 18.40 -4.62
C SER A 471 9.09 19.10 -4.13
N ALA A 472 9.86 18.44 -3.25
CA ALA A 472 11.12 18.96 -2.71
C ALA A 472 12.19 19.11 -3.80
N VAL A 473 12.33 18.13 -4.70
CA VAL A 473 13.26 18.18 -5.83
C VAL A 473 12.88 19.32 -6.79
N SER A 474 11.59 19.51 -7.07
CA SER A 474 11.10 20.60 -7.92
C SER A 474 11.43 21.98 -7.33
N LEU A 475 11.20 22.15 -6.02
CA LEU A 475 11.55 23.39 -5.31
C LEU A 475 13.06 23.65 -5.32
N ALA A 476 13.88 22.62 -5.08
CA ALA A 476 15.34 22.73 -5.14
C ALA A 476 15.82 23.15 -6.55
N LEU A 477 15.23 22.60 -7.61
CA LEU A 477 15.55 22.97 -8.99
C LEU A 477 15.20 24.44 -9.30
N LEU A 478 14.05 24.92 -8.82
CA LEU A 478 13.66 26.33 -8.95
C LEU A 478 14.65 27.26 -8.23
N LEU A 479 15.10 26.89 -7.04
CA LEU A 479 16.11 27.65 -6.29
C LEU A 479 17.47 27.67 -6.99
N VAL A 480 17.91 26.54 -7.55
CA VAL A 480 19.15 26.45 -8.34
C VAL A 480 19.07 27.32 -9.60
N LEU A 481 17.94 27.29 -10.33
CA LEU A 481 17.74 28.19 -11.47
C LEU A 481 17.79 29.66 -11.02
N GLY A 482 17.07 30.01 -9.94
CA GLY A 482 17.12 31.34 -9.35
C GLY A 482 18.56 31.78 -9.04
N PHE A 483 19.37 30.88 -8.47
CA PHE A 483 20.77 31.13 -8.16
C PHE A 483 21.65 31.29 -9.41
N VAL A 484 21.54 30.40 -10.41
CA VAL A 484 22.33 30.46 -11.66
C VAL A 484 22.05 31.75 -12.43
N PHE A 485 20.81 32.23 -12.40
CA PHE A 485 20.39 33.42 -13.13
C PHE A 485 20.50 34.74 -12.35
N ARG A 486 20.91 34.72 -11.07
CA ARG A 486 20.85 35.89 -10.17
C ARG A 486 21.61 37.12 -10.64
N ASN A 487 22.71 36.93 -11.37
CA ASN A 487 23.62 38.00 -11.82
C ASN A 487 23.78 38.07 -13.34
N LYS A 488 22.90 37.41 -14.12
CA LYS A 488 22.94 37.49 -15.58
C LYS A 488 22.14 38.71 -16.04
N ILE A 489 22.75 39.54 -16.90
CA ILE A 489 22.05 40.66 -17.56
C ILE A 489 21.27 40.10 -18.75
N PHE A 490 19.97 40.35 -18.80
CA PHE A 490 19.10 39.89 -19.88
C PHE A 490 18.83 41.01 -20.89
N ARG A 491 19.20 40.76 -22.15
CA ARG A 491 18.87 41.64 -23.28
C ARG A 491 17.36 41.59 -23.58
N PRO A 492 16.70 42.72 -23.88
CA PRO A 492 15.26 42.76 -24.20
C PRO A 492 14.91 42.07 -25.52
N TYR A 493 15.85 42.02 -26.46
CA TYR A 493 15.71 41.35 -27.75
C TYR A 493 17.05 40.78 -28.23
N ILE A 494 17.00 39.97 -29.28
CA ILE A 494 18.17 39.46 -30.02
C ILE A 494 17.92 39.60 -31.52
N PHE A 495 19.00 39.71 -32.32
CA PHE A 495 18.93 39.66 -33.77
C PHE A 495 19.36 38.29 -34.28
N GLU A 496 18.53 37.64 -35.08
CA GLU A 496 18.79 36.31 -35.66
C GLU A 496 18.02 36.18 -36.98
N ASP A 497 18.68 35.69 -38.03
CA ASP A 497 18.09 35.40 -39.35
C ASP A 497 17.30 36.56 -40.01
N GLY A 498 17.73 37.80 -39.81
CA GLY A 498 17.03 38.99 -40.34
C GLY A 498 15.80 39.43 -39.53
N TYR A 499 15.60 38.87 -38.34
CA TYR A 499 14.54 39.22 -37.41
C TYR A 499 15.11 39.85 -36.13
N LEU A 500 14.34 40.78 -35.55
CA LEU A 500 14.41 41.15 -34.14
C LEU A 500 13.46 40.24 -33.38
N ILE A 501 13.99 39.45 -32.44
CA ILE A 501 13.24 38.51 -31.61
C ILE A 501 13.16 39.08 -30.19
N VAL A 502 11.95 39.33 -29.71
CA VAL A 502 11.71 39.79 -28.34
C VAL A 502 12.06 38.66 -27.36
N ASN A 503 12.93 38.95 -26.40
CA ASN A 503 13.43 37.98 -25.42
C ASN A 503 12.49 37.91 -24.20
N SER A 504 11.23 37.52 -24.44
CA SER A 504 10.19 37.26 -23.44
C SER A 504 9.81 35.78 -23.37
N ILE A 505 8.99 35.42 -22.38
CA ILE A 505 8.42 34.07 -22.25
C ILE A 505 7.60 33.74 -23.53
N ILE A 506 6.63 34.60 -23.86
CA ILE A 506 5.90 34.51 -25.13
C ILE A 506 6.77 35.16 -26.22
N VAL A 507 7.21 34.38 -27.22
CA VAL A 507 8.14 34.85 -28.25
C VAL A 507 7.40 35.63 -29.33
N SER A 508 7.83 36.89 -29.55
CA SER A 508 7.44 37.68 -30.72
C SER A 508 8.65 37.89 -31.65
N LYS A 509 8.46 37.77 -32.96
CA LYS A 509 9.50 37.98 -33.98
C LYS A 509 9.07 39.03 -34.99
N TYR A 510 9.98 39.92 -35.36
CA TYR A 510 9.72 41.02 -36.29
C TYR A 510 10.79 41.07 -37.37
N LYS A 511 10.41 41.05 -38.65
CA LYS A 511 11.37 41.26 -39.74
C LYS A 511 11.98 42.65 -39.60
N ILE A 512 13.30 42.74 -39.57
CA ILE A 512 14.02 44.03 -39.41
C ILE A 512 13.56 45.04 -40.48
N SER A 513 13.34 44.59 -41.72
CA SER A 513 12.85 45.42 -42.83
C SER A 513 11.53 46.13 -42.56
N ASN A 514 10.70 45.57 -41.68
CA ASN A 514 9.34 46.03 -41.41
C ASN A 514 9.25 46.88 -40.13
N ILE A 515 10.34 46.99 -39.38
CA ILE A 515 10.40 47.80 -38.17
C ILE A 515 10.66 49.25 -38.60
N GLU A 516 9.79 50.15 -38.16
CA GLU A 516 9.99 51.59 -38.32
C GLU A 516 10.80 52.13 -37.14
N GLU A 517 10.39 51.79 -35.92
CA GLU A 517 10.97 52.34 -34.71
C GLU A 517 10.79 51.42 -33.50
N VAL A 518 11.76 51.43 -32.59
CA VAL A 518 11.65 50.83 -31.26
C VAL A 518 11.63 51.92 -30.19
N VAL A 519 10.57 51.93 -29.40
CA VAL A 519 10.38 52.93 -28.35
C VAL A 519 10.61 52.28 -26.99
N PHE A 520 11.60 52.76 -26.24
CA PHE A 520 11.86 52.36 -24.87
C PHE A 520 11.10 53.27 -23.92
N ASN A 521 10.50 52.70 -22.87
CA ASN A 521 9.82 53.44 -21.83
C ASN A 521 10.44 53.12 -20.47
N LEU A 522 10.79 54.18 -19.75
CA LEU A 522 11.36 54.12 -18.42
C LEU A 522 10.34 54.65 -17.41
N LYS A 523 9.87 53.76 -16.53
CA LYS A 523 8.98 54.09 -15.42
C LYS A 523 9.65 53.75 -14.09
N TYR A 524 9.66 54.68 -13.14
CA TYR A 524 10.05 54.39 -11.75
C TYR A 524 8.83 53.93 -10.95
N ASP A 525 8.87 52.70 -10.41
CA ASP A 525 7.76 52.10 -9.67
C ASP A 525 8.29 51.39 -8.40
N TYR A 526 7.69 51.67 -7.23
CA TYR A 526 8.03 51.10 -5.92
C TYR A 526 9.54 50.77 -5.69
N ARG A 527 10.41 51.77 -5.82
CA ARG A 527 11.87 51.72 -5.60
C ARG A 527 12.70 50.95 -6.64
N ARG A 528 12.16 50.70 -7.84
CA ARG A 528 12.89 50.10 -8.97
C ARG A 528 12.52 50.78 -10.29
N PHE A 529 13.48 50.85 -11.20
CA PHE A 529 13.18 51.20 -12.60
C PHE A 529 12.57 49.98 -13.30
N VAL A 530 11.38 50.17 -13.86
CA VAL A 530 10.73 49.23 -14.77
C VAL A 530 10.95 49.75 -16.18
N THR A 531 11.67 48.95 -16.97
CA THR A 531 11.91 49.24 -18.39
C THR A 531 10.99 48.38 -19.25
N THR A 532 10.19 49.05 -20.06
CA THR A 532 9.39 48.41 -21.11
C THR A 532 9.85 48.91 -22.47
N PHE A 533 9.51 48.20 -23.54
CA PHE A 533 9.69 48.71 -24.90
C PHE A 533 8.55 48.25 -25.79
N LYS A 534 8.30 48.98 -26.87
CA LYS A 534 7.36 48.60 -27.92
C LYS A 534 8.03 48.73 -29.29
N ILE A 535 7.52 47.98 -30.24
CA ILE A 535 7.98 47.99 -31.62
C ILE A 535 6.86 48.57 -32.49
N ILE A 536 7.20 49.60 -33.25
CA ILE A 536 6.34 50.25 -34.25
C ILE A 536 6.80 49.74 -35.62
N THR A 537 5.88 49.18 -36.38
CA THR A 537 6.14 48.68 -37.74
C THR A 537 5.74 49.72 -38.78
N LYS A 538 6.36 49.68 -39.96
CA LYS A 538 6.15 50.65 -41.05
C LYS A 538 4.71 50.73 -41.58
N ASP A 539 3.87 49.75 -41.28
CA ASP A 539 2.44 49.74 -41.56
C ASP A 539 1.61 50.45 -40.48
N GLY A 540 2.26 51.17 -39.55
CA GLY A 540 1.63 51.94 -38.47
C GLY A 540 1.11 51.12 -37.30
N LYS A 541 1.32 49.79 -37.28
CA LYS A 541 0.89 48.95 -36.17
C LYS A 541 1.83 49.11 -34.98
N ILE A 542 1.23 49.46 -33.84
CA ILE A 542 1.92 49.60 -32.56
C ILE A 542 1.66 48.35 -31.73
N ASN A 543 2.71 47.67 -31.28
CA ASN A 543 2.58 46.49 -30.43
C ASN A 543 2.42 46.84 -28.95
N LYS A 544 1.91 45.88 -28.16
CA LYS A 544 1.82 45.98 -26.70
C LYS A 544 3.20 46.26 -26.09
N TRP A 545 3.23 47.00 -24.98
CA TRP A 545 4.46 47.20 -24.22
C TRP A 545 5.01 45.86 -23.71
N HIS A 546 6.25 45.55 -24.07
CA HIS A 546 7.01 44.40 -23.59
C HIS A 546 7.83 44.81 -22.37
N GLY A 547 7.49 44.28 -21.20
CA GLY A 547 8.34 44.40 -20.01
C GLY A 547 9.55 43.49 -20.11
N TYR A 548 10.73 43.98 -19.71
CA TYR A 548 11.91 43.14 -19.59
C TYR A 548 12.58 43.35 -18.22
N LEU A 549 12.94 42.24 -17.56
CA LEU A 549 13.75 42.27 -16.35
C LEU A 549 15.24 42.31 -16.75
N ARG A 550 15.95 43.36 -16.37
CA ARG A 550 17.39 43.52 -16.63
C ARG A 550 18.23 42.44 -15.91
N THR A 551 17.82 42.04 -14.70
CA THR A 551 18.46 40.98 -13.91
C THR A 551 17.41 40.17 -13.15
N LEU A 552 17.70 38.90 -12.87
CA LEU A 552 16.92 38.03 -11.97
C LEU A 552 17.48 38.14 -10.53
N SER A 553 17.74 39.36 -10.06
CA SER A 553 18.30 39.54 -8.72
C SER A 553 17.19 39.62 -7.66
N LEU A 554 17.30 38.79 -6.61
CA LEU A 554 16.50 38.92 -5.39
C LEU A 554 16.91 40.14 -4.55
N ILE A 555 18.05 40.78 -4.86
CA ILE A 555 18.63 41.93 -4.16
C ILE A 555 18.63 43.15 -5.10
N ASN A 556 18.18 44.30 -4.60
CA ASN A 556 17.94 45.50 -5.42
C ASN A 556 19.22 45.98 -6.14
N PRO A 557 19.30 45.96 -7.50
CA PRO A 557 20.49 46.41 -8.21
C PRO A 557 20.44 47.94 -8.34
N ALA A 558 20.69 48.65 -7.24
CA ALA A 558 20.50 50.10 -7.16
C ALA A 558 21.46 50.92 -8.04
N ASN A 559 22.61 50.37 -8.49
CA ASN A 559 23.70 51.21 -9.01
C ASN A 559 24.27 50.80 -10.39
N ALA A 560 23.52 50.09 -11.23
CA ALA A 560 23.92 49.92 -12.63
C ALA A 560 23.23 51.01 -13.46
N ASN A 561 23.98 51.98 -14.01
CA ASN A 561 23.42 53.09 -14.78
C ASN A 561 22.51 52.55 -15.90
N ILE A 562 21.23 52.94 -15.84
CA ILE A 562 20.22 52.46 -16.78
C ILE A 562 20.33 53.17 -18.12
N ASP A 563 20.88 54.38 -18.12
CA ASP A 563 21.09 55.18 -19.31
C ASP A 563 22.17 54.57 -20.19
N ASP A 564 23.33 54.21 -19.62
CA ASP A 564 24.41 53.55 -20.36
C ASP A 564 23.92 52.26 -21.06
N TYR A 565 23.02 51.53 -20.40
CA TYR A 565 22.44 50.31 -20.96
C TYR A 565 21.44 50.59 -22.10
N LEU A 566 20.60 51.62 -21.95
CA LEU A 566 19.70 52.05 -23.02
C LEU A 566 20.48 52.59 -24.23
N GLU A 567 21.57 53.31 -24.00
CA GLU A 567 22.44 53.82 -25.07
C GLU A 567 23.05 52.67 -25.89
N ILE A 568 23.53 51.61 -25.21
CA ILE A 568 24.01 50.40 -25.87
C ILE A 568 22.91 49.78 -26.75
N LEU A 569 21.68 49.68 -26.24
CA LEU A 569 20.55 49.12 -27.00
C LEU A 569 20.17 49.99 -28.19
N GLN A 570 20.19 51.32 -28.06
CA GLN A 570 19.91 52.23 -29.17
C GLN A 570 20.97 52.12 -30.27
N LYS A 571 22.26 52.05 -29.90
CA LYS A 571 23.37 51.82 -30.85
C LYS A 571 23.24 50.48 -31.59
N GLU A 572 22.82 49.42 -30.90
CA GLU A 572 22.58 48.11 -31.52
C GLU A 572 21.44 48.16 -32.56
N LEU A 573 20.38 48.93 -32.31
CA LEU A 573 19.29 49.13 -33.26
C LEU A 573 19.72 49.99 -34.46
N GLU A 574 20.47 51.05 -34.21
CA GLU A 574 20.98 51.96 -35.24
C GLU A 574 21.90 51.22 -36.23
N GLN A 575 22.78 50.34 -35.74
CA GLN A 575 23.61 49.47 -36.58
C GLN A 575 22.80 48.54 -37.50
N LYS A 576 21.53 48.32 -37.20
CA LYS A 576 20.58 47.54 -38.02
C LYS A 576 19.63 48.42 -38.84
N GLY A 577 19.85 49.73 -38.86
CA GLY A 577 19.02 50.70 -39.59
C GLY A 577 17.64 50.92 -38.96
N ILE A 578 17.47 50.58 -37.68
CA ILE A 578 16.19 50.73 -36.95
C ILE A 578 16.25 52.00 -36.11
N LYS A 579 15.26 52.88 -36.26
CA LYS A 579 15.14 54.08 -35.40
C LYS A 579 14.79 53.69 -33.98
N SER A 580 15.24 54.46 -33.01
CA SER A 580 14.85 54.26 -31.62
C SER A 580 14.71 55.57 -30.86
N ARG A 581 13.81 55.58 -29.87
CA ARG A 581 13.67 56.71 -28.94
C ARG A 581 13.35 56.24 -27.52
N ILE A 582 13.55 57.14 -26.56
CA ILE A 582 13.26 56.91 -25.14
C ILE A 582 12.13 57.84 -24.71
N GLU A 583 11.07 57.26 -24.13
CA GLU A 583 9.98 57.96 -23.47
C GLU A 583 10.17 57.82 -21.94
N VAL A 584 10.43 58.92 -21.24
CA VAL A 584 10.57 58.94 -19.77
C VAL A 584 9.25 59.39 -19.16
N VAL A 585 8.57 58.51 -18.43
CA VAL A 585 7.22 58.80 -17.93
C VAL A 585 7.22 59.27 -16.47
N ASN A 586 8.25 58.93 -15.67
CA ASN A 586 8.45 59.45 -14.31
C ASN A 586 9.90 59.15 -13.86
N ARG A 587 10.77 60.17 -13.82
CA ARG A 587 12.12 60.07 -13.23
C ARG A 587 12.12 60.82 -11.89
N PRO A 588 12.54 60.21 -10.77
CA PRO A 588 12.88 61.00 -9.60
C PRO A 588 14.09 61.87 -9.94
N ASN A 589 14.04 63.17 -9.59
CA ASN A 589 15.20 64.07 -9.70
C ASN A 589 16.34 63.62 -8.80
#